data_AF-A0A7X2H0D4-F1
#
_entry.id   AF-A0A7X2H0D4-F1
#
_cell.length_a   1.000
_cell.length_b   1.000
_cell.length_c   1.000
_cell.angle_alpha   90.00
_cell.angle_beta   90.00
_cell.angle_gamma   90.00
#
_symmetry.space_group_name_H-M   'P 1'
#
loop_
_entity.id
_entity.type
_entity.pdbx_description
1 polymer ?
#
loop_
_entity_poly.entity_id
_entity_poly.type
_entity_poly.pdbx_seq_one_letter_code
_entity_poly.pdbx_strand_id
1 'polypeptide(L)'
;MNETDFRVLLATLSKFENIHAGWNGLLVYWISRADGFLELMTFEDEESNTASFLVEKLVQLLSDVHPSATDQDLLNILAQDFELLFFRAQYGSDMWDSTQETLTQFILRHNMKSPNQLIVDEPHTDAASVKAWLETLLNFQPAPNNDAA
;
A
#
# COMPACT_ATOMS: atom_id res chain seq x y z
N MET A 1 8.31 -5.01 8.85
CA MET A 1 9.13 -5.33 7.65
C MET A 1 10.55 -5.68 8.06
N ASN A 2 11.04 -6.83 7.63
CA ASN A 2 12.41 -7.27 7.90
C ASN A 2 13.39 -6.87 6.77
N GLU A 3 14.69 -7.14 6.95
CA GLU A 3 15.73 -6.80 5.97
C GLU A 3 15.54 -7.53 4.62
N THR A 4 15.10 -8.79 4.67
CA THR A 4 14.84 -9.60 3.47
C THR A 4 13.72 -9.00 2.63
N ASP A 5 12.58 -8.66 3.27
CA ASP A 5 11.44 -8.01 2.62
C ASP A 5 11.87 -6.73 1.90
N PHE A 6 12.67 -5.90 2.59
CA PHE A 6 13.16 -4.65 2.03
C PHE A 6 14.05 -4.88 0.81
N ARG A 7 14.98 -5.84 0.87
CA ARG A 7 15.84 -6.20 -0.27
C ARG A 7 15.04 -6.73 -1.46
N VAL A 8 13.99 -7.52 -1.21
CA VAL A 8 13.08 -8.01 -2.25
C VAL A 8 12.36 -6.85 -2.92
N LEU A 9 11.79 -5.93 -2.13
CA LEU A 9 11.12 -4.75 -2.65
C LEU A 9 12.04 -3.89 -3.53
N LEU A 10 13.27 -3.61 -3.05
CA LEU A 10 14.28 -2.87 -3.83
C LEU A 10 14.59 -3.56 -5.16
N ALA A 11 14.75 -4.88 -5.15
CA ALA A 11 15.05 -5.65 -6.35
C ALA A 11 13.88 -5.68 -7.34
N THR A 12 12.65 -5.75 -6.84
CA THR A 12 11.45 -5.69 -7.69
C THR A 12 11.32 -4.35 -8.39
N LEU A 13 11.62 -3.24 -7.71
CA LEU A 13 11.51 -1.90 -8.30
C LEU A 13 12.70 -1.53 -9.19
N SER A 14 13.88 -2.14 -9.00
CA SER A 14 15.08 -1.79 -9.78
C SER A 14 14.99 -2.16 -11.26
N LYS A 15 14.03 -3.00 -11.66
CA LYS A 15 13.80 -3.34 -13.07
C LYS A 15 13.14 -2.21 -13.87
N PHE A 16 12.54 -1.21 -13.21
CA PHE A 16 11.85 -0.13 -13.88
C PHE A 16 12.79 1.04 -14.16
N GLU A 17 12.83 1.49 -15.41
CA GLU A 17 13.79 2.51 -15.86
C GLU A 17 13.27 3.94 -15.66
N ASN A 18 11.95 4.14 -15.69
CA ASN A 18 11.31 5.45 -15.82
C ASN A 18 10.39 5.78 -14.64
N ILE A 19 10.76 5.35 -13.43
CA ILE A 19 9.97 5.58 -12.22
C ILE A 19 10.69 6.48 -11.22
N HIS A 20 9.93 7.23 -10.44
CA HIS A 20 10.43 8.13 -9.42
C HIS A 20 11.23 7.39 -8.34
N ALA A 21 12.40 7.91 -7.95
CA ALA A 21 13.26 7.26 -6.96
C ALA A 21 12.60 7.04 -5.58
N GLY A 22 11.52 7.78 -5.30
CA GLY A 22 10.76 7.70 -4.05
C GLY A 22 9.90 6.45 -3.88
N TRP A 23 9.70 5.62 -4.91
CA TRP A 23 8.79 4.47 -4.84
C TRP A 23 9.11 3.48 -3.73
N ASN A 24 10.39 3.17 -3.51
CA ASN A 24 10.80 2.27 -2.44
C ASN A 24 10.35 2.80 -1.07
N GLY A 25 10.59 4.09 -0.80
CA GLY A 25 10.19 4.73 0.45
C GLY A 25 8.68 4.80 0.60
N LEU A 26 7.97 5.11 -0.49
CA LEU A 26 6.50 5.14 -0.50
C LEU A 26 5.91 3.78 -0.16
N LEU A 27 6.39 2.70 -0.78
CA LEU A 27 5.81 1.37 -0.59
C LEU A 27 6.11 0.82 0.81
N VAL A 28 7.33 1.05 1.32
CA VAL A 28 7.66 0.75 2.73
C VAL A 28 6.73 1.53 3.67
N TYR A 29 6.54 2.82 3.42
CA TYR A 29 5.66 3.65 4.21
C TYR A 29 4.23 3.10 4.19
N TRP A 30 3.66 2.86 3.01
CA TRP A 30 2.29 2.39 2.88
C TRP A 30 2.07 1.02 3.54
N ILE A 31 2.96 0.06 3.30
CA ILE A 31 2.93 -1.27 3.95
C ILE A 31 2.95 -1.12 5.48
N SER A 32 3.80 -0.24 6.02
CA SER A 32 3.87 -0.01 7.47
C SER A 32 2.57 0.52 8.08
N ARG A 33 1.67 1.08 7.28
CA ARG A 33 0.37 1.58 7.77
C ARG A 33 -0.57 0.45 8.16
N ALA A 34 -0.35 -0.75 7.66
CA ALA A 34 -1.12 -1.95 7.97
C ALA A 34 -0.43 -2.87 8.99
N ASP A 35 0.68 -2.45 9.61
CA ASP A 35 1.50 -3.33 10.45
C ASP A 35 0.67 -4.00 11.57
N GLY A 36 0.81 -5.33 11.69
CA GLY A 36 0.06 -6.13 12.66
C GLY A 36 -1.35 -6.56 12.23
N PHE A 37 -1.84 -6.21 11.03
CA PHE A 37 -3.21 -6.53 10.62
C PHE A 37 -3.49 -8.05 10.60
N LEU A 38 -2.68 -8.82 9.89
CA LEU A 38 -2.83 -10.28 9.79
C LEU A 38 -2.56 -10.97 11.13
N GLU A 39 -1.57 -10.49 11.89
CA GLU A 39 -1.23 -11.00 13.22
C GLU A 39 -2.41 -10.86 14.19
N LEU A 40 -3.19 -9.78 14.07
CA LEU A 40 -4.42 -9.57 14.83
C LEU A 40 -5.59 -10.44 14.35
N MET A 41 -5.61 -10.85 13.07
CA MET A 41 -6.65 -11.71 12.50
C MET A 41 -6.44 -13.20 12.79
N THR A 42 -5.20 -13.69 12.70
CA THR A 42 -4.92 -15.13 12.70
C THR A 42 -4.83 -15.73 14.11
N PHE A 43 -4.77 -14.90 15.16
CA PHE A 43 -4.73 -15.23 16.60
C PHE A 43 -3.64 -16.24 17.06
N GLU A 44 -3.03 -17.06 16.18
CA GLU A 44 -2.19 -18.20 16.57
C GLU A 44 -0.99 -18.50 15.65
N ASP A 45 -0.85 -17.91 14.45
CA ASP A 45 0.32 -18.17 13.58
C ASP A 45 1.32 -17.00 13.59
N GLU A 46 2.39 -17.16 14.37
CA GLU A 46 3.59 -16.29 14.37
C GLU A 46 4.27 -16.20 12.98
N GLU A 47 3.91 -17.09 12.04
CA GLU A 47 4.44 -17.13 10.68
C GLU A 47 3.79 -16.11 9.73
N SER A 48 2.64 -15.52 10.08
CA SER A 48 1.91 -14.59 9.21
C SER A 48 2.28 -13.13 9.48
N ASN A 49 3.47 -12.70 9.04
CA ASN A 49 3.85 -11.29 9.13
C ASN A 49 3.14 -10.44 8.07
N THR A 50 2.40 -9.40 8.49
CA THR A 50 1.65 -8.53 7.56
C THR A 50 2.55 -7.91 6.50
N ALA A 51 3.73 -7.42 6.88
CA ALA A 51 4.62 -6.77 5.93
C ALA A 51 5.17 -7.77 4.89
N SER A 52 5.60 -8.97 5.32
CA SER A 52 6.08 -10.00 4.40
C SER A 52 4.98 -10.44 3.41
N PHE A 53 3.75 -10.65 3.89
CA PHE A 53 2.61 -10.98 3.01
C PHE A 53 2.36 -9.88 1.97
N LEU A 54 2.31 -8.62 2.40
CA LEU A 54 2.07 -7.50 1.48
C LEU A 54 3.21 -7.32 0.47
N VAL A 55 4.46 -7.57 0.87
CA VAL A 55 5.61 -7.55 -0.06
C VAL A 55 5.49 -8.68 -1.08
N GLU A 56 5.10 -9.89 -0.68
CA GLU A 56 4.87 -10.99 -1.62
C GLU A 56 3.79 -10.64 -2.65
N LYS A 57 2.65 -10.11 -2.19
CA LYS A 57 1.56 -9.68 -3.08
C LYS A 57 1.97 -8.55 -4.02
N LEU A 58 2.75 -7.60 -3.53
CA LEU A 58 3.29 -6.53 -4.34
C LEU A 58 4.27 -7.04 -5.40
N VAL A 59 5.14 -7.98 -5.05
CA VAL A 59 6.07 -8.62 -5.99
C VAL A 59 5.31 -9.36 -7.08
N GLN A 60 4.28 -10.12 -6.70
CA GLN A 60 3.41 -10.83 -7.63
C GLN A 60 2.68 -9.85 -8.55
N LEU A 61 2.13 -8.78 -8.00
CA LEU A 61 1.43 -7.74 -8.77
C LEU A 61 2.33 -7.07 -9.81
N LEU A 62 3.60 -6.86 -9.45
CA LEU A 62 4.56 -6.18 -10.30
C LEU A 62 5.35 -7.12 -11.21
N SER A 63 5.25 -8.45 -11.09
CA SER A 63 6.13 -9.40 -11.81
C SER A 63 6.03 -9.23 -13.32
N ASP A 64 4.81 -9.07 -13.83
CA ASP A 64 4.49 -9.07 -15.26
C ASP A 64 4.47 -7.66 -15.86
N VAL A 65 4.71 -6.64 -15.03
CA VAL A 65 4.77 -5.24 -15.46
C VAL A 65 6.05 -5.01 -16.25
N HIS A 66 5.89 -4.40 -17.44
CA HIS A 66 6.99 -4.14 -18.35
C HIS A 66 8.02 -3.16 -17.74
N PRO A 67 9.34 -3.37 -17.93
CA PRO A 67 10.40 -2.48 -17.42
C PRO A 67 10.26 -0.99 -17.79
N SER A 68 9.61 -0.71 -18.92
CA SER A 68 9.36 0.67 -19.38
C SER A 68 8.11 1.32 -18.76
N ALA A 69 7.44 0.67 -17.81
CA ALA A 69 6.30 1.24 -17.12
C ALA A 69 6.67 2.56 -16.44
N THR A 70 5.72 3.49 -16.47
CA THR A 70 5.84 4.83 -15.90
C THR A 70 5.28 4.88 -14.49
N ASP A 71 5.52 5.99 -13.79
CA ASP A 71 4.87 6.26 -12.51
C ASP A 71 3.34 6.15 -12.60
N GLN A 72 2.75 6.63 -13.70
CA GLN A 72 1.30 6.57 -13.91
C GLN A 72 0.80 5.12 -14.01
N ASP A 73 1.57 4.24 -14.65
CA ASP A 73 1.23 2.83 -14.77
C ASP A 73 1.25 2.16 -13.39
N LEU A 74 2.29 2.43 -12.59
CA LEU A 74 2.38 1.92 -11.22
C LEU A 74 1.27 2.45 -10.33
N LEU A 75 0.95 3.74 -10.41
CA LEU A 75 -0.18 4.36 -9.70
C LEU A 75 -1.50 3.67 -10.06
N ASN A 76 -1.71 3.37 -11.35
CA ASN A 76 -2.92 2.69 -11.82
C ASN A 76 -3.04 1.28 -11.26
N ILE A 77 -1.97 0.50 -11.35
CA ILE A 77 -1.93 -0.89 -10.88
C ILE A 77 -2.14 -0.95 -9.36
N LEU A 78 -1.39 -0.15 -8.60
CA LEU A 78 -1.44 -0.19 -7.14
C LEU A 78 -2.77 0.30 -6.58
N ALA A 79 -3.38 1.31 -7.20
CA ALA A 79 -4.67 1.84 -6.75
C ALA A 79 -5.86 0.91 -7.01
N GLN A 80 -5.67 -0.13 -7.82
CA GLN A 80 -6.72 -1.09 -8.18
C GLN A 80 -6.51 -2.42 -7.48
N ASP A 81 -5.29 -2.93 -7.50
CA ASP A 81 -5.03 -4.35 -7.25
C ASP A 81 -4.10 -4.60 -6.05
N PHE A 82 -3.62 -3.56 -5.37
CA PHE A 82 -2.76 -3.80 -4.21
C PHE A 82 -3.56 -4.31 -3.01
N GLU A 83 -3.23 -5.52 -2.57
CA GLU A 83 -3.92 -6.28 -1.52
C GLU A 83 -4.22 -5.48 -0.24
N LEU A 84 -3.35 -4.54 0.12
CA LEU A 84 -3.51 -3.68 1.29
C LEU A 84 -4.86 -2.95 1.28
N LEU A 85 -5.34 -2.53 0.10
CA LEU A 85 -6.62 -1.83 -0.06
C LEU A 85 -7.83 -2.67 0.36
N PHE A 86 -7.69 -3.99 0.41
CA PHE A 86 -8.75 -4.94 0.72
C PHE A 86 -8.79 -5.32 2.21
N PHE A 87 -7.85 -4.80 3.00
CA PHE A 87 -7.87 -4.95 4.45
C PHE A 87 -8.87 -3.97 5.06
N ARG A 88 -9.80 -4.48 5.87
CA ARG A 88 -10.78 -3.66 6.59
C ARG A 88 -10.72 -3.89 8.07
N ALA A 89 -10.61 -2.79 8.82
CA ALA A 89 -10.85 -2.75 10.25
C ALA A 89 -12.00 -1.79 10.55
N GLN A 90 -12.97 -2.23 11.37
CA GLN A 90 -14.17 -1.46 11.68
C GLN A 90 -14.34 -1.25 13.19
N TYR A 91 -14.81 -0.05 13.56
CA TYR A 91 -15.31 0.27 14.90
C TYR A 91 -16.63 1.05 14.80
N GLY A 92 -17.76 0.40 15.14
CA GLY A 92 -19.08 1.01 14.98
C GLY A 92 -19.34 1.34 13.51
N SER A 93 -19.60 2.61 13.19
CA SER A 93 -19.77 3.10 11.82
C SER A 93 -18.47 3.56 11.15
N ASP A 94 -17.37 3.58 11.89
CA ASP A 94 -16.09 4.11 11.44
C ASP A 94 -15.21 3.00 10.86
N MET A 95 -14.52 3.31 9.77
CA MET A 95 -13.73 2.37 8.98
C MET A 95 -12.30 2.87 8.89
N TRP A 96 -11.35 1.98 9.13
CA TRP A 96 -9.96 2.28 8.89
C TRP A 96 -9.69 2.41 7.39
N ASP A 97 -8.96 3.47 7.05
CA ASP A 97 -8.46 3.76 5.70
C ASP A 97 -6.95 3.95 5.78
N SER A 98 -6.22 3.07 5.08
CA SER A 98 -4.76 3.09 5.03
C SER A 98 -4.16 4.34 4.37
N THR A 99 -4.92 5.15 3.65
CA THR A 99 -4.47 6.44 3.11
C THR A 99 -4.61 7.58 4.13
N GLN A 100 -5.48 7.41 5.14
CA GLN A 100 -5.80 8.47 6.13
C GLN A 100 -5.02 8.31 7.43
N GLU A 101 -5.05 7.13 8.06
CA GLU A 101 -4.24 6.82 9.25
C GLU A 101 -3.57 5.43 9.22
N THR A 102 -2.68 5.13 10.17
CA THR A 102 -2.18 3.76 10.37
C THR A 102 -3.19 2.93 11.16
N LEU A 103 -3.15 1.60 11.02
CA LEU A 103 -4.00 0.70 11.81
C LEU A 103 -3.79 0.91 13.31
N THR A 104 -2.53 1.09 13.75
CA THR A 104 -2.22 1.39 15.14
C THR A 104 -2.89 2.68 15.61
N GLN A 105 -2.88 3.74 14.80
CA GLN A 105 -3.56 5.00 15.14
C GLN A 105 -5.07 4.80 15.25
N PHE A 106 -5.67 4.04 14.34
CA PHE A 106 -7.09 3.72 14.37
C PHE A 106 -7.49 2.95 15.64
N ILE A 107 -6.71 1.93 16.01
CA ILE A 107 -6.90 1.15 17.24
C ILE A 107 -6.79 2.05 18.48
N LEU A 108 -5.77 2.92 18.52
CA LEU A 108 -5.53 3.81 19.65
C LEU A 108 -6.64 4.84 19.82
N ARG A 109 -7.09 5.51 18.75
CA ARG A 109 -8.11 6.57 18.85
C ARG A 109 -9.46 6.05 19.33
N HIS A 110 -9.76 4.78 19.05
CA HIS A 110 -11.01 4.11 19.45
C HIS A 110 -10.88 3.26 20.72
N ASN A 111 -9.71 3.24 21.36
CA ASN A 111 -9.39 2.38 22.52
C ASN A 111 -9.77 0.91 22.29
N MET A 112 -9.47 0.40 21.10
CA MET A 112 -9.91 -0.93 20.67
C MET A 112 -9.07 -2.00 21.33
N LYS A 113 -9.74 -2.98 21.96
CA LYS A 113 -9.06 -4.21 22.42
C LYS A 113 -8.86 -5.22 21.29
N SER A 114 -9.83 -5.28 20.37
CA SER A 114 -9.78 -6.09 19.16
C SER A 114 -10.70 -5.46 18.11
N PRO A 115 -10.17 -4.97 16.98
CA PRO A 115 -10.98 -4.55 15.83
C PRO A 115 -11.69 -5.73 15.16
N ASN A 116 -12.89 -5.45 14.61
CA ASN A 116 -13.47 -6.33 13.62
C ASN A 116 -12.64 -6.19 12.36
N GLN A 117 -11.81 -7.19 12.10
CA GLN A 117 -10.92 -7.25 10.95
C GLN A 117 -11.42 -8.29 9.95
N LEU A 118 -11.31 -7.97 8.66
CA LEU A 118 -11.59 -8.88 7.57
C LEU A 118 -10.84 -8.47 6.31
N ILE A 119 -10.63 -9.44 5.42
CA ILE A 119 -10.24 -9.21 4.02
C ILE A 119 -11.52 -9.28 3.18
N VAL A 120 -11.73 -8.31 2.30
CA VAL A 120 -12.95 -8.15 1.51
C VAL A 120 -12.65 -8.10 0.01
N ASP A 121 -13.68 -8.26 -0.81
CA ASP A 121 -13.58 -8.14 -2.27
C ASP A 121 -13.63 -6.68 -2.78
N GLU A 122 -13.86 -5.70 -1.89
CA GLU A 122 -13.96 -4.28 -2.23
C GLU A 122 -12.94 -3.44 -1.46
N PRO A 123 -12.22 -2.52 -2.14
CA PRO A 123 -11.21 -1.71 -1.48
C PRO A 123 -11.85 -0.78 -0.43
N HIS A 124 -11.08 -0.40 0.59
CA HIS A 124 -11.51 0.53 1.65
C HIS A 124 -11.56 1.99 1.16
N THR A 125 -10.94 2.29 0.01
CA THR A 125 -10.87 3.62 -0.61
C THR A 125 -10.93 3.47 -2.12
N ASP A 126 -11.56 4.42 -2.82
CA ASP A 126 -11.64 4.38 -4.27
C ASP A 126 -10.28 4.65 -4.95
N ALA A 127 -10.10 4.08 -6.14
CA ALA A 127 -8.83 4.15 -6.86
C ALA A 127 -8.39 5.59 -7.20
N ALA A 128 -9.32 6.54 -7.40
CA ALA A 128 -8.95 7.92 -7.73
C ALA A 128 -8.36 8.62 -6.50
N SER A 129 -8.97 8.43 -5.34
CA SER A 129 -8.46 8.94 -4.06
C SER A 129 -7.09 8.34 -3.71
N VAL A 130 -6.90 7.03 -3.94
CA VAL A 130 -5.61 6.36 -3.70
C VAL A 130 -4.52 6.96 -4.61
N LYS A 131 -4.80 7.15 -5.91
CA LYS A 131 -3.83 7.75 -6.84
C LYS A 131 -3.44 9.16 -6.41
N ALA A 132 -4.41 10.01 -6.09
CA ALA A 132 -4.14 11.38 -5.66
C ALA A 132 -3.27 11.41 -4.39
N TRP A 133 -3.52 10.49 -3.45
CA TRP A 133 -2.71 10.34 -2.24
C TRP A 133 -1.26 9.90 -2.57
N LEU A 134 -1.09 8.89 -3.42
CA LEU A 134 0.21 8.40 -3.85
C LEU A 134 1.01 9.46 -4.62
N GLU A 135 0.38 10.18 -5.54
CA GLU A 135 0.97 11.30 -6.28
C GLU A 135 1.49 12.39 -5.34
N THR A 136 0.69 12.72 -4.31
CA THR A 136 1.09 13.69 -3.29
C THR A 136 2.33 13.21 -2.54
N LEU A 137 2.42 11.93 -2.19
CA LEU A 137 3.58 11.36 -1.49
C LEU A 137 4.83 11.27 -2.36
N LEU A 138 4.66 11.08 -3.67
CA LEU A 138 5.77 11.12 -4.63
C LEU A 138 6.22 12.55 -4.95
N ASN A 139 5.55 13.58 -4.42
CA ASN A 139 5.69 14.98 -4.84
C ASN A 139 5.55 15.14 -6.35
N PHE A 140 4.60 14.41 -6.96
CA PHE A 140 4.39 14.47 -8.40
C PHE A 140 3.97 15.89 -8.78
N GLN A 141 4.84 16.61 -9.49
CA GLN A 141 4.42 17.79 -10.23
C GLN A 141 4.06 17.34 -11.64
N PRO A 142 2.80 17.50 -12.09
CA PRO A 142 2.49 17.25 -13.48
C PRO A 142 3.42 18.10 -14.34
N ALA A 143 4.01 17.50 -15.38
CA ALA A 143 4.86 18.24 -16.31
C ALA A 143 4.10 19.50 -16.78
N PRO A 144 4.75 20.67 -16.83
CA PRO A 144 4.08 21.88 -17.28
C PRO A 144 3.52 21.64 -18.68
N ASN A 145 2.21 21.86 -18.85
CA ASN A 145 1.56 21.83 -20.16
C ASN A 145 2.29 22.81 -21.07
N ASN A 146 3.07 22.31 -22.02
CA ASN A 146 3.69 23.10 -23.09
C ASN A 146 2.65 23.46 -24.17
N ASP A 147 1.42 23.80 -23.76
CA ASP A 147 0.40 24.37 -24.65
C ASP A 147 0.43 25.90 -24.51
N ALA A 148 1.50 26.48 -25.04
CA ALA A 148 1.57 27.88 -25.41
C ALA A 148 2.61 28.04 -26.53
N ALA A 149 2.20 27.68 -27.75
CA ALA A 149 2.84 28.12 -29.00
C ALA A 149 2.01 29.26 -29.61
#